data_AF-A0A1H4CI34-F1
#
_entry.id   AF-A0A1H4CI34-F1
#
_cell.length_a   1.000
_cell.length_b   1.000
_cell.length_c   1.000
_cell.angle_alpha   90.00
_cell.angle_beta   90.00
_cell.angle_gamma   90.00
#
_symmetry.space_group_name_H-M   'P 1'
#
loop_
_entity.id
_entity.type
_entity.pdbx_description
1 polymer ?
#
loop_
_entity_poly.entity_id
_entity_poly.type
_entity_poly.pdbx_seq_one_letter_code
_entity_poly.pdbx_strand_id
1 'polypeptide(L)'
;MRLNTLLLLAMLGFSSAAFAACPDNTEFDQQLSFCADTDNLYGPFTKVMVDKCIAYGGGSACTTPEAYSVEGHTIHVLRWAKPFATAIRSSNDCPDGSVRSPTYGGHCFESLSNAPNNVYGNFTAEEVAKCEYLGGGTACYTTRWSASFYNWVQSTSLPGNPAPLTNQFGAWLWYIDEAGLNKSHQQLANELAALGVKRVFIKIADNTASCSLFPDACSTQTTQIYKDQGIEPWAWAYNYPGNYAAQANALYLAAQYGYVGFITDVEVEFNHKTTELHQLFQAFHTARNQAIADGHANANFPLTATTWGNPSDHGMRVDIIDQYVDAHMPQTYLEVWGGSYMANAKYWIEQGNCEYRAMGATKPIWHIVSTEYGDITPSQLNTFMNVAGPNASIWRVPGGSIPHSVWQDWQQVNWHREQFDSNVDCSASNNDMTSYLEGNAPPPAPPQPAQVPYWDQKLNQSQPYSACSVTSLAMITDYFGLTDPAVLGQRTPDYLYNRFGLLQTVPALAWGFNTIAQEQGSPIRDIGKTNGTLTELRQLASAGIPTIVHGWFTSPGHILVVTGFDGSHYTVNDPFGVWNLQKWGNYDTSRSGKGVRYPKAAFEYAINDNGTGDDLWLHTFQ
;
A
#
# COMPACT_ATOMS: atom_id res chain seq x y z
N MET A 1 10.76 -29.74 -47.35
CA MET A 1 9.42 -30.09 -46.83
C MET A 1 9.63 -30.40 -45.35
N ARG A 2 9.27 -29.59 -44.35
CA ARG A 2 8.23 -28.57 -44.11
C ARG A 2 8.89 -27.38 -43.36
N LEU A 3 8.82 -26.16 -43.90
CA LEU A 3 7.98 -25.01 -43.48
C LEU A 3 8.15 -24.54 -42.02
N ASN A 4 8.89 -23.42 -41.90
CA ASN A 4 9.02 -22.52 -40.77
C ASN A 4 7.73 -21.72 -40.55
N THR A 5 7.35 -21.53 -39.28
CA THR A 5 6.34 -20.55 -38.87
C THR A 5 7.05 -19.26 -38.48
N LEU A 6 7.10 -18.29 -39.39
CA LEU A 6 7.42 -16.89 -39.09
C LEU A 6 6.13 -16.21 -38.60
N LEU A 7 6.12 -15.72 -37.36
CA LEU A 7 5.23 -14.63 -36.96
C LEU A 7 5.91 -13.32 -37.40
N LEU A 8 5.34 -12.65 -38.41
CA LEU A 8 5.63 -11.25 -38.69
C LEU A 8 4.93 -10.40 -37.62
N LEU A 9 5.70 -9.74 -36.75
CA LEU A 9 5.23 -8.50 -36.12
C LEU A 9 5.45 -7.37 -37.14
N ALA A 10 4.35 -6.85 -37.69
CA ALA A 10 4.38 -5.62 -38.47
C ALA A 10 4.60 -4.44 -37.51
N MET A 11 5.74 -3.76 -37.64
CA MET A 11 5.95 -2.44 -37.05
C MET A 11 5.05 -1.44 -37.79
N LEU A 12 4.01 -0.93 -37.12
CA LEU A 12 3.32 0.28 -37.51
C LEU A 12 4.00 1.44 -36.79
N GLY A 13 4.76 2.25 -37.54
CA GLY A 13 5.14 3.58 -37.10
C GLY A 13 3.88 4.44 -37.06
N PHE A 14 3.45 4.84 -35.87
CA PHE A 14 2.34 5.78 -35.73
C PHE A 14 2.82 7.19 -36.08
N SER A 15 2.42 7.66 -37.26
CA SER A 15 2.29 9.08 -37.53
C SER A 15 1.25 9.67 -36.57
N SER A 16 1.65 10.65 -35.78
CA SER A 16 0.79 11.43 -34.91
C SER A 16 -0.12 12.37 -35.71
N ALA A 17 -1.15 11.82 -36.38
CA ALA A 17 -2.35 12.53 -36.81
C ALA A 17 -3.37 11.53 -37.40
N ALA A 18 -4.17 10.89 -36.55
CA ALA A 18 -5.46 10.32 -36.96
C ALA A 18 -6.54 10.88 -36.03
N PHE A 19 -7.47 11.65 -36.61
CA PHE A 19 -8.62 12.25 -35.94
C PHE A 19 -9.89 11.78 -36.67
N ALA A 20 -10.86 11.24 -35.91
CA ALA A 20 -12.17 10.67 -36.30
C ALA A 20 -12.15 9.48 -37.25
N ALA A 21 -12.75 8.38 -36.79
CA ALA A 21 -13.13 7.23 -37.60
C ALA A 21 -14.39 7.57 -38.42
N CYS A 22 -14.20 8.28 -39.54
CA CYS A 22 -15.25 8.58 -40.51
C CYS A 22 -15.44 7.43 -41.51
N PRO A 23 -16.64 7.27 -42.12
CA PRO A 23 -16.84 6.35 -43.25
C PRO A 23 -15.70 6.43 -44.28
N ASP A 24 -15.26 5.29 -44.80
CA ASP A 24 -14.15 5.22 -45.75
C ASP A 24 -14.41 6.19 -46.93
N ASN A 25 -13.39 6.98 -47.28
CA ASN A 25 -13.43 8.06 -48.29
C ASN A 25 -14.23 9.32 -47.89
N THR A 26 -14.50 9.52 -46.61
CA THR A 26 -15.08 10.75 -46.06
C THR A 26 -14.15 11.38 -45.01
N GLU A 27 -14.31 12.66 -44.72
CA GLU A 27 -13.50 13.39 -43.75
C GLU A 27 -14.37 14.10 -42.72
N PHE A 28 -13.84 14.31 -41.50
CA PHE A 28 -14.55 15.07 -40.49
C PHE A 28 -14.52 16.58 -40.83
N ASP A 29 -15.68 17.13 -41.20
CA ASP A 29 -15.84 18.55 -41.46
C ASP A 29 -15.95 19.30 -40.13
N GLN A 30 -14.90 20.02 -39.73
CA GLN A 30 -14.87 20.72 -38.43
C GLN A 30 -15.95 21.79 -38.29
N GLN A 31 -16.30 22.47 -39.39
CA GLN A 31 -17.34 23.51 -39.38
C GLN A 31 -18.72 22.89 -39.22
N LEU A 32 -18.92 21.73 -39.85
CA LEU A 32 -20.17 21.00 -39.80
C LEU A 32 -20.23 19.94 -38.69
N SER A 33 -19.16 19.72 -37.93
CA SER A 33 -19.04 18.72 -36.85
C SER A 33 -19.60 17.32 -37.19
N PHE A 34 -19.49 16.92 -38.45
CA PHE A 34 -19.94 15.62 -38.98
C PHE A 34 -18.92 15.10 -39.98
N CYS A 35 -18.92 13.79 -40.21
CA CYS A 35 -18.22 13.22 -41.36
C CYS A 35 -18.94 13.64 -42.65
N ALA A 36 -18.19 14.00 -43.67
CA ALA A 36 -18.73 14.50 -44.93
C ALA A 36 -17.85 14.11 -46.12
N ASP A 37 -18.48 14.03 -47.28
CA ASP A 37 -17.80 14.06 -48.58
C ASP A 37 -18.24 15.32 -49.37
N THR A 38 -18.09 15.29 -50.69
CA THR A 38 -18.50 16.40 -51.56
C THR A 38 -20.02 16.59 -51.57
N ASP A 39 -20.78 15.50 -51.48
CA ASP A 39 -22.22 15.47 -51.74
C ASP A 39 -23.07 15.20 -50.49
N ASN A 40 -22.49 14.63 -49.44
CA ASN A 40 -23.20 14.04 -48.31
C ASN A 40 -22.58 14.37 -46.94
N LEU A 41 -23.43 14.36 -45.92
CA LEU A 41 -23.08 14.33 -44.51
C LEU A 41 -23.54 13.00 -43.90
N TYR A 42 -22.75 12.51 -42.95
CA TYR A 42 -22.94 11.24 -42.29
C TYR A 42 -23.16 11.47 -40.80
N GLY A 43 -24.26 10.92 -40.28
CA GLY A 43 -24.59 10.95 -38.88
C GLY A 43 -23.72 10.00 -38.03
N PRO A 44 -24.03 9.86 -36.73
CA PRO A 44 -25.33 10.16 -36.14
C PRO A 44 -25.65 11.66 -35.98
N PHE A 45 -26.87 12.07 -36.31
CA PHE A 45 -27.38 13.45 -36.15
C PHE A 45 -28.09 13.65 -34.80
N THR A 46 -28.16 14.89 -34.32
CA THR A 46 -28.94 15.24 -33.12
C THR A 46 -30.43 14.97 -33.34
N LYS A 47 -31.17 14.75 -32.24
CA LYS A 47 -32.62 14.55 -32.26
C LYS A 47 -33.35 15.71 -32.91
N VAL A 48 -32.94 16.95 -32.65
CA VAL A 48 -33.53 18.15 -33.25
C VAL A 48 -33.33 18.17 -34.76
N MET A 49 -32.13 17.82 -35.25
CA MET A 49 -31.88 17.72 -36.68
C MET A 49 -32.69 16.60 -37.34
N VAL A 50 -32.83 15.44 -36.68
CA VAL A 50 -33.68 14.34 -37.18
C VAL A 50 -35.16 14.76 -37.24
N ASP A 51 -35.66 15.44 -36.22
CA ASP A 51 -37.05 15.94 -36.19
C ASP A 51 -37.30 16.96 -37.30
N LYS A 52 -36.33 17.86 -37.55
CA LYS A 52 -36.38 18.77 -38.70
C LYS A 52 -36.40 18.01 -40.02
N CYS A 53 -35.54 17.00 -40.18
CA CYS A 53 -35.51 16.20 -41.40
C CYS A 53 -36.90 15.59 -41.71
N ILE A 54 -37.55 15.03 -40.69
CA ILE A 54 -38.89 14.46 -40.80
C ILE A 54 -39.91 15.55 -41.17
N ALA A 55 -39.87 16.71 -40.49
CA ALA A 55 -40.79 17.82 -40.74
C ALA A 55 -40.67 18.40 -42.15
N TYR A 56 -39.46 18.40 -42.74
CA TYR A 56 -39.21 18.84 -44.12
C TYR A 56 -39.48 17.75 -45.17
N GLY A 57 -40.01 16.59 -44.77
CA GLY A 57 -40.40 15.53 -45.70
C GLY A 57 -39.23 14.71 -46.25
N GLY A 58 -38.10 14.60 -45.54
CA GLY A 58 -36.92 13.84 -45.97
C GLY A 58 -37.12 12.32 -46.06
N GLY A 59 -38.31 11.80 -45.74
CA GLY A 59 -38.69 10.40 -45.92
C GLY A 59 -37.85 9.43 -45.08
N SER A 60 -37.60 8.24 -45.63
CA SER A 60 -36.85 7.18 -44.93
C SER A 60 -35.40 7.56 -44.64
N ALA A 61 -34.82 8.52 -45.37
CA ALA A 61 -33.45 8.98 -45.11
C ALA A 61 -33.28 9.59 -43.70
N CYS A 62 -34.35 10.08 -43.08
CA CYS A 62 -34.29 10.62 -41.71
C CYS A 62 -34.21 9.56 -40.61
N THR A 63 -34.61 8.31 -40.91
CA THR A 63 -34.84 7.28 -39.88
C THR A 63 -34.19 5.93 -40.18
N THR A 64 -33.74 5.69 -41.42
CA THR A 64 -33.18 4.42 -41.85
C THR A 64 -31.67 4.55 -42.07
N PRO A 65 -30.84 4.06 -41.14
CA PRO A 65 -29.38 4.03 -41.32
C PRO A 65 -28.97 3.10 -42.46
N GLU A 66 -27.91 3.47 -43.16
CA GLU A 66 -27.24 2.64 -44.17
C GLU A 66 -25.90 2.13 -43.61
N ALA A 67 -25.41 1.00 -44.15
CA ALA A 67 -24.16 0.39 -43.73
C ALA A 67 -22.96 1.04 -44.43
N TYR A 68 -21.92 1.39 -43.66
CA TYR A 68 -20.67 1.95 -44.16
C TYR A 68 -19.48 1.26 -43.50
N SER A 69 -18.37 1.16 -44.22
CA SER A 69 -17.09 0.67 -43.69
C SER A 69 -16.29 1.82 -43.08
N VAL A 70 -15.67 1.55 -41.94
CA VAL A 70 -14.72 2.43 -41.25
C VAL A 70 -13.59 1.57 -40.75
N GLU A 71 -12.40 1.70 -41.32
CA GLU A 71 -11.20 0.95 -40.88
C GLU A 71 -11.41 -0.58 -40.80
N GLY A 72 -12.25 -1.14 -41.68
CA GLY A 72 -12.58 -2.56 -41.69
C GLY A 72 -13.75 -2.98 -40.79
N HIS A 73 -14.36 -2.05 -40.06
CA HIS A 73 -15.58 -2.25 -39.27
C HIS A 73 -16.81 -1.75 -40.02
N THR A 74 -17.93 -2.46 -39.92
CA THR A 74 -19.22 -2.00 -40.47
C THR A 74 -20.02 -1.23 -39.43
N ILE A 75 -20.31 0.04 -39.70
CA ILE A 75 -21.19 0.89 -38.90
C ILE A 75 -22.50 1.17 -39.64
N HIS A 76 -23.55 1.52 -38.89
CA HIS A 76 -24.84 1.90 -39.46
C HIS A 76 -25.19 3.34 -39.10
N VAL A 77 -25.16 4.24 -40.08
CA VAL A 77 -25.38 5.69 -39.88
C VAL A 77 -26.32 6.27 -40.94
N LEU A 78 -26.95 7.39 -40.61
CA LEU A 78 -27.79 8.14 -41.54
C LEU A 78 -26.90 8.91 -42.54
N ARG A 79 -27.28 8.95 -43.82
CA ARG A 79 -26.64 9.77 -44.86
C ARG A 79 -27.62 10.79 -45.40
N TRP A 80 -27.30 12.07 -45.31
CA TRP A 80 -28.11 13.17 -45.84
C TRP A 80 -27.32 13.99 -46.86
N ALA A 81 -27.99 14.50 -47.90
CA ALA A 81 -27.35 15.39 -48.86
C ALA A 81 -26.76 16.62 -48.14
N LYS A 82 -25.50 16.97 -48.45
CA LYS A 82 -24.74 18.02 -47.76
C LYS A 82 -25.45 19.37 -47.74
N PRO A 83 -26.05 19.88 -48.84
CA PRO A 83 -26.82 21.12 -48.81
C PRO A 83 -28.01 21.07 -47.85
N PHE A 84 -28.70 19.93 -47.79
CA PHE A 84 -29.86 19.75 -46.92
C PHE A 84 -29.46 19.69 -45.44
N ALA A 85 -28.48 18.85 -45.10
CA ALA A 85 -27.99 18.71 -43.73
C ALA A 85 -27.43 20.04 -43.19
N THR A 86 -26.70 20.78 -44.04
CA THR A 86 -26.18 22.12 -43.71
C THR A 86 -27.30 23.11 -43.42
N ALA A 87 -28.38 23.10 -44.22
CA ALA A 87 -29.51 24.00 -44.03
C ALA A 87 -30.24 23.79 -42.67
N ILE A 88 -30.25 22.56 -42.14
CA ILE A 88 -30.94 22.24 -40.89
C ILE A 88 -30.01 22.12 -39.66
N ARG A 89 -28.68 22.12 -39.84
CA ARG A 89 -27.67 22.09 -38.77
C ARG A 89 -27.70 23.32 -37.85
N SER A 90 -28.25 24.44 -38.31
CA SER A 90 -28.05 25.79 -37.75
C SER A 90 -26.63 26.34 -37.97
N SER A 91 -26.45 27.66 -37.87
CA SER A 91 -25.15 28.33 -38.02
C SER A 91 -24.37 28.46 -36.71
N ASN A 92 -24.80 27.75 -35.66
CA ASN A 92 -24.15 27.76 -34.35
C ASN A 92 -22.89 26.89 -34.35
N ASP A 93 -22.08 27.07 -33.32
CA ASP A 93 -20.82 26.35 -33.10
C ASP A 93 -21.01 24.81 -32.98
N CYS A 94 -22.17 24.37 -32.52
CA CYS A 94 -22.56 22.97 -32.42
C CYS A 94 -23.81 22.68 -33.28
N PRO A 95 -24.00 21.41 -33.73
CA PRO A 95 -25.20 21.03 -34.45
C PRO A 95 -26.46 21.33 -33.63
N ASP A 96 -27.54 21.69 -34.32
CA ASP A 96 -28.77 22.15 -33.69
C ASP A 96 -29.30 21.15 -32.65
N GLY A 97 -29.75 21.63 -31.50
CA GLY A 97 -30.12 20.80 -30.36
C GLY A 97 -28.96 20.35 -29.46
N SER A 98 -27.72 20.76 -29.74
CA SER A 98 -26.55 20.52 -28.88
C SER A 98 -25.77 21.80 -28.59
N VAL A 99 -24.98 21.78 -27.52
CA VAL A 99 -24.19 22.94 -27.05
C VAL A 99 -22.75 22.53 -26.75
N ARG A 100 -21.79 23.42 -27.03
CA ARG A 100 -20.38 23.21 -26.71
C ARG A 100 -20.22 23.05 -25.20
N SER A 101 -19.64 21.94 -24.74
CA SER A 101 -19.53 21.64 -23.31
C SER A 101 -18.07 21.47 -22.87
N PRO A 102 -17.55 22.36 -21.98
CA PRO A 102 -16.25 22.17 -21.35
C PRO A 102 -16.16 20.88 -20.53
N THR A 103 -17.29 20.40 -19.98
CA THR A 103 -17.38 19.15 -19.21
C THR A 103 -17.03 17.92 -20.05
N TYR A 104 -17.25 17.97 -21.36
CA TYR A 104 -17.00 16.86 -22.27
C TYR A 104 -15.90 17.21 -23.27
N GLY A 105 -14.75 17.70 -22.78
CA GLY A 105 -13.57 17.94 -23.62
C GLY A 105 -13.74 19.03 -24.70
N GLY A 106 -14.78 19.87 -24.60
CA GLY A 106 -15.12 20.82 -25.68
C GLY A 106 -15.89 20.19 -26.84
N HIS A 107 -16.42 18.98 -26.68
CA HIS A 107 -17.36 18.38 -27.64
C HIS A 107 -18.77 18.96 -27.50
N CYS A 108 -19.63 18.70 -28.48
CA CYS A 108 -21.01 19.16 -28.48
C CYS A 108 -21.89 18.20 -27.68
N PHE A 109 -22.60 18.71 -26.68
CA PHE A 109 -23.44 17.94 -25.77
C PHE A 109 -24.92 18.18 -26.06
N GLU A 110 -25.66 17.10 -26.24
CA GLU A 110 -27.11 17.09 -26.39
C GLU A 110 -27.76 16.52 -25.13
N SER A 111 -28.64 17.30 -24.50
CA SER A 111 -29.45 16.84 -23.39
C SER A 111 -30.85 16.46 -23.85
N LEU A 112 -31.29 15.24 -23.52
CA LEU A 112 -32.60 14.71 -23.87
C LEU A 112 -33.36 14.30 -22.61
N SER A 113 -34.64 14.68 -22.52
CA SER A 113 -35.45 14.39 -21.33
C SER A 113 -35.89 12.93 -21.21
N ASN A 114 -35.98 12.21 -22.34
CA ASN A 114 -36.52 10.85 -22.43
C ASN A 114 -35.62 9.88 -23.22
N ALA A 115 -34.34 10.21 -23.35
CA ALA A 115 -33.33 9.40 -24.04
C ALA A 115 -31.95 9.69 -23.43
N PRO A 116 -30.94 8.83 -23.67
CA PRO A 116 -29.59 9.10 -23.22
C PRO A 116 -29.08 10.45 -23.75
N ASN A 117 -28.46 11.23 -22.87
CA ASN A 117 -27.70 12.41 -23.28
C ASN A 117 -26.51 11.96 -24.14
N ASN A 118 -26.16 12.74 -25.16
CA ASN A 118 -25.16 12.36 -26.15
C ASN A 118 -24.06 13.42 -26.26
N VAL A 119 -22.84 12.96 -26.52
CA VAL A 119 -21.67 13.76 -26.84
C VAL A 119 -21.35 13.51 -28.32
N TYR A 120 -21.24 14.59 -29.09
CA TYR A 120 -20.94 14.59 -30.52
C TYR A 120 -19.60 15.28 -30.75
N GLY A 121 -18.74 14.64 -31.54
CA GLY A 121 -17.46 15.24 -31.85
C GLY A 121 -16.53 14.35 -32.67
N ASN A 122 -15.41 14.95 -33.03
CA ASN A 122 -14.24 14.25 -33.52
C ASN A 122 -13.45 13.75 -32.31
N PHE A 123 -13.62 12.47 -31.99
CA PHE A 123 -12.88 11.84 -30.89
C PHE A 123 -11.43 11.57 -31.33
N THR A 124 -10.51 11.79 -30.40
CA THR A 124 -9.08 11.54 -30.57
C THR A 124 -8.80 10.05 -30.72
N ALA A 125 -7.68 9.69 -31.36
CA ALA A 125 -7.24 8.29 -31.45
C ALA A 125 -7.11 7.61 -30.06
N GLU A 126 -6.70 8.36 -29.04
CA GLU A 126 -6.63 7.86 -27.67
C GLU A 126 -8.02 7.55 -27.09
N GLU A 127 -9.00 8.43 -27.31
CA GLU A 127 -10.38 8.20 -26.88
C GLU A 127 -11.01 7.00 -27.62
N VAL A 128 -10.73 6.85 -28.92
CA VAL A 128 -11.19 5.70 -29.71
C VAL A 128 -10.57 4.40 -29.17
N ALA A 129 -9.26 4.37 -28.92
CA ALA A 129 -8.61 3.19 -28.35
C ALA A 129 -9.13 2.84 -26.94
N LYS A 130 -9.44 3.84 -26.10
CA LYS A 130 -10.11 3.64 -24.80
C LYS A 130 -11.52 3.07 -24.98
N CYS A 131 -12.27 3.55 -25.98
CA CYS A 131 -13.58 3.00 -26.32
C CYS A 131 -13.49 1.52 -26.71
N GLU A 132 -12.52 1.15 -27.56
CA GLU A 132 -12.29 -0.24 -27.97
C GLU A 132 -11.95 -1.13 -26.78
N TYR A 133 -11.07 -0.65 -25.89
CA TYR A 133 -10.67 -1.36 -24.68
C TYR A 133 -11.84 -1.62 -23.73
N LEU A 134 -12.76 -0.65 -23.60
CA LEU A 134 -13.99 -0.78 -22.82
C LEU A 134 -15.06 -1.65 -23.50
N GLY A 135 -14.79 -2.19 -24.69
CA GLY A 135 -15.75 -3.00 -25.44
C GLY A 135 -16.92 -2.18 -26.01
N GLY A 136 -16.69 -0.91 -26.37
CA GLY A 136 -17.73 -0.02 -26.91
C GLY A 136 -18.32 -0.43 -28.27
N GLY A 137 -17.78 -1.48 -28.90
CA GLY A 137 -18.29 -2.05 -30.14
C GLY A 137 -18.20 -1.07 -31.32
N THR A 138 -19.16 -1.15 -32.25
CA THR A 138 -19.16 -0.30 -33.46
C THR A 138 -19.38 1.18 -33.16
N ALA A 139 -19.82 1.56 -31.96
CA ALA A 139 -19.98 2.95 -31.56
C ALA A 139 -18.64 3.70 -31.50
N CYS A 140 -17.52 3.01 -31.24
CA CYS A 140 -16.17 3.59 -31.22
C CYS A 140 -15.78 4.24 -32.55
N TYR A 141 -16.39 3.77 -33.65
CA TYR A 141 -16.15 4.24 -35.00
C TYR A 141 -17.25 5.18 -35.50
N THR A 142 -17.91 5.89 -34.59
CA THR A 142 -18.94 6.89 -34.91
C THR A 142 -18.69 8.19 -34.16
N THR A 143 -19.25 9.30 -34.64
CA THR A 143 -19.07 10.63 -34.05
C THR A 143 -20.07 10.96 -32.93
N ARG A 144 -20.69 9.94 -32.31
CA ARG A 144 -21.64 10.12 -31.20
C ARG A 144 -21.50 9.01 -30.15
N TRP A 145 -21.22 9.40 -28.91
CA TRP A 145 -21.26 8.51 -27.74
C TRP A 145 -22.29 8.99 -26.72
N SER A 146 -22.80 8.09 -25.88
CA SER A 146 -23.59 8.55 -24.73
C SER A 146 -22.70 9.30 -23.75
N ALA A 147 -23.24 10.32 -23.09
CA ALA A 147 -22.46 11.14 -22.16
C ALA A 147 -21.92 10.35 -20.97
N SER A 148 -22.66 9.33 -20.51
CA SER A 148 -22.19 8.41 -19.48
C SER A 148 -21.01 7.57 -19.98
N PHE A 149 -21.08 7.03 -21.20
CA PHE A 149 -19.99 6.24 -21.76
C PHE A 149 -18.75 7.10 -22.06
N TYR A 150 -18.92 8.32 -22.56
CA TYR A 150 -17.81 9.26 -22.75
C TYR A 150 -17.07 9.53 -21.43
N ASN A 151 -17.78 9.68 -20.32
CA ASN A 151 -17.13 9.84 -19.01
C ASN A 151 -16.30 8.61 -18.62
N TRP A 152 -16.77 7.39 -18.92
CA TRP A 152 -16.01 6.17 -18.69
C TRP A 152 -14.74 6.13 -19.56
N VAL A 153 -14.85 6.52 -20.83
CA VAL A 153 -13.71 6.67 -21.74
C VAL A 153 -12.69 7.65 -21.14
N GLN A 154 -13.11 8.83 -20.68
CA GLN A 154 -12.18 9.80 -20.07
C GLN A 154 -11.50 9.28 -18.80
N SER A 155 -12.20 8.49 -17.99
CA SER A 155 -11.64 7.90 -16.76
C SER A 155 -10.77 6.67 -16.99
N THR A 156 -10.71 6.15 -18.22
CA THR A 156 -10.00 4.90 -18.53
C THR A 156 -8.56 5.18 -18.94
N SER A 157 -7.62 4.47 -18.34
CA SER A 157 -6.22 4.45 -18.74
C SER A 157 -5.96 3.24 -19.63
N LEU A 158 -5.40 3.46 -20.82
CA LEU A 158 -4.96 2.36 -21.68
C LEU A 158 -3.65 1.77 -21.14
N PRO A 159 -3.49 0.44 -21.12
CA PRO A 159 -2.18 -0.17 -20.95
C PRO A 159 -1.37 0.09 -22.22
N GLY A 160 -0.57 1.16 -22.27
CA GLY A 160 0.25 1.41 -23.47
C GLY A 160 0.90 2.77 -23.72
N ASN A 161 0.78 3.77 -22.84
CA ASN A 161 1.67 4.95 -22.90
C ASN A 161 2.13 5.27 -21.49
N PRO A 162 3.33 4.82 -21.06
CA PRO A 162 3.83 5.20 -19.75
C PRO A 162 4.00 6.72 -19.75
N ALA A 163 3.51 7.36 -18.68
CA ALA A 163 4.01 8.67 -18.29
C ALA A 163 5.56 8.64 -18.36
N PRO A 164 6.24 9.76 -18.71
CA PRO A 164 7.70 9.78 -18.68
C PRO A 164 8.19 9.14 -17.38
N LEU A 165 9.11 8.18 -17.47
CA LEU A 165 9.63 7.47 -16.30
C LEU A 165 10.28 8.52 -15.39
N THR A 166 9.56 8.98 -14.38
CA THR A 166 10.13 9.88 -13.38
C THR A 166 11.00 9.06 -12.46
N ASN A 167 12.29 9.37 -12.37
CA ASN A 167 13.21 8.68 -11.46
C ASN A 167 12.63 8.57 -10.04
N GLN A 168 12.97 7.49 -9.37
CA GLN A 168 12.68 7.20 -7.98
C GLN A 168 13.99 6.96 -7.22
N PHE A 169 14.98 7.81 -7.48
CA PHE A 169 16.32 7.63 -6.95
C PHE A 169 16.34 7.70 -5.43
N GLY A 170 17.13 6.82 -4.82
CA GLY A 170 17.19 6.67 -3.37
C GLY A 170 18.56 6.97 -2.76
N ALA A 171 18.55 7.25 -1.45
CA ALA A 171 19.74 7.43 -0.63
C ALA A 171 19.67 6.56 0.64
N TRP A 172 20.78 5.93 1.00
CA TRP A 172 20.84 5.03 2.15
C TRP A 172 21.35 5.74 3.41
N LEU A 173 20.60 5.64 4.50
CA LEU A 173 20.96 6.15 5.82
C LEU A 173 21.39 5.00 6.73
N TRP A 174 22.63 5.06 7.22
CA TRP A 174 23.16 4.08 8.17
C TRP A 174 22.74 4.39 9.61
N TYR A 175 23.07 5.59 10.10
CA TYR A 175 22.70 6.09 11.42
C TYR A 175 22.46 7.60 11.35
N ILE A 176 21.37 8.10 11.93
CA ILE A 176 21.09 9.54 11.97
C ILE A 176 22.02 10.28 12.94
N ASP A 177 22.48 9.58 13.98
CA ASP A 177 23.35 10.07 15.04
C ASP A 177 24.83 9.80 14.77
N GLU A 178 25.17 9.37 13.54
CA GLU A 178 26.56 9.16 13.17
C GLU A 178 27.37 10.45 13.31
N ALA A 179 28.55 10.33 13.92
CA ALA A 179 29.48 11.44 14.10
C ALA A 179 29.75 12.13 12.76
N GLY A 180 29.55 13.45 12.68
CA GLY A 180 29.78 14.20 11.44
C GLY A 180 28.53 14.41 10.57
N LEU A 181 27.47 13.61 10.72
CA LEU A 181 26.19 13.90 10.06
C LEU A 181 25.48 15.08 10.74
N ASN A 182 25.43 15.08 12.08
CA ASN A 182 24.96 16.18 12.93
C ASN A 182 23.61 16.80 12.49
N LYS A 183 22.65 15.97 12.03
CA LYS A 183 21.35 16.39 11.54
C LYS A 183 20.23 15.62 12.24
N SER A 184 19.11 16.28 12.47
CA SER A 184 17.84 15.61 12.74
C SER A 184 17.25 15.02 11.45
N HIS A 185 16.31 14.08 11.58
CA HIS A 185 15.56 13.57 10.42
C HIS A 185 14.90 14.69 9.60
N GLN A 186 14.38 15.75 10.24
CA GLN A 186 13.79 16.88 9.52
C GLN A 186 14.82 17.63 8.67
N GLN A 187 16.01 17.88 9.22
CA GLN A 187 17.07 18.57 8.47
C GLN A 187 17.57 17.72 7.30
N LEU A 188 17.73 16.41 7.52
CA LEU A 188 18.13 15.48 6.47
C LEU A 188 17.04 15.36 5.38
N ALA A 189 15.78 15.23 5.75
CA ALA A 189 14.66 15.15 4.80
C ALA A 189 14.60 16.40 3.91
N ASN A 190 14.74 17.60 4.49
CA ASN A 190 14.76 18.84 3.73
C ASN A 190 15.92 18.90 2.72
N GLU A 191 17.10 18.44 3.11
CA GLU A 191 18.29 18.43 2.25
C GLU A 191 18.18 17.40 1.12
N LEU A 192 17.72 16.18 1.42
CA LEU A 192 17.45 15.14 0.42
C LEU A 192 16.37 15.59 -0.57
N ALA A 193 15.31 16.22 -0.08
CA ALA A 193 14.24 16.75 -0.92
C ALA A 193 14.73 17.90 -1.83
N ALA A 194 15.59 18.77 -1.31
CA ALA A 194 16.21 19.85 -2.08
C ALA A 194 17.13 19.32 -3.20
N LEU A 195 17.74 18.15 -3.01
CA LEU A 195 18.47 17.46 -4.09
C LEU A 195 17.52 16.87 -5.13
N GLY A 196 16.34 16.40 -4.72
CA GLY A 196 15.38 15.69 -5.56
C GLY A 196 15.29 14.19 -5.30
N VAL A 197 15.89 13.71 -4.20
CA VAL A 197 15.81 12.31 -3.75
C VAL A 197 14.35 11.92 -3.53
N LYS A 198 13.98 10.70 -3.94
CA LYS A 198 12.60 10.18 -3.83
C LYS A 198 12.45 9.04 -2.85
N ARG A 199 13.53 8.34 -2.50
CA ARG A 199 13.52 7.29 -1.48
C ARG A 199 14.63 7.49 -0.46
N VAL A 200 14.34 7.21 0.80
CA VAL A 200 15.36 7.09 1.84
C VAL A 200 15.30 5.69 2.45
N PHE A 201 16.43 5.01 2.52
CA PHE A 201 16.55 3.68 3.12
C PHE A 201 17.14 3.80 4.52
N ILE A 202 16.32 3.68 5.56
CA ILE A 202 16.68 3.93 6.95
C ILE A 202 16.92 2.59 7.66
N LYS A 203 18.07 2.45 8.31
CA LYS A 203 18.38 1.25 9.10
C LYS A 203 17.49 1.23 10.34
N ILE A 204 16.78 0.13 10.59
CA ILE A 204 15.92 -0.01 11.78
C ILE A 204 16.22 -1.23 12.65
N ALA A 205 17.09 -2.12 12.16
CA ALA A 205 17.50 -3.29 12.90
C ALA A 205 18.91 -3.76 12.52
N ASP A 206 19.51 -4.47 13.46
CA ASP A 206 20.76 -5.20 13.29
C ASP A 206 20.58 -6.57 13.95
N ASN A 207 20.54 -7.64 13.14
CA ASN A 207 20.15 -8.96 13.61
C ASN A 207 18.79 -8.91 14.34
N THR A 208 18.68 -9.53 15.52
CA THR A 208 17.45 -9.57 16.34
C THR A 208 17.17 -8.27 17.08
N ALA A 209 18.10 -7.31 17.07
CA ALA A 209 17.96 -6.04 17.74
C ALA A 209 17.34 -5.01 16.79
N SER A 210 16.02 -4.88 16.86
CA SER A 210 15.27 -3.84 16.13
C SER A 210 15.27 -2.52 16.91
N CYS A 211 14.16 -1.77 16.89
CA CYS A 211 13.89 -0.46 17.51
C CYS A 211 14.54 -0.09 18.85
N SER A 212 15.05 -1.05 19.62
CA SER A 212 15.90 -0.77 20.78
C SER A 212 17.22 -0.09 20.43
N LEU A 213 17.80 -0.39 19.25
CA LEU A 213 19.03 0.23 18.76
C LEU A 213 18.76 1.47 17.89
N PHE A 214 17.54 1.58 17.37
CA PHE A 214 17.13 2.62 16.42
C PHE A 214 15.80 3.28 16.85
N PRO A 215 15.72 3.85 18.07
CA PRO A 215 14.48 4.37 18.61
C PRO A 215 13.93 5.55 17.81
N ASP A 216 14.81 6.33 17.19
CA ASP A 216 14.50 7.41 16.26
C ASP A 216 13.83 6.90 14.98
N ALA A 217 14.33 5.80 14.42
CA ALA A 217 13.82 5.24 13.17
C ALA A 217 12.49 4.49 13.37
N CYS A 218 12.24 3.97 14.57
CA CYS A 218 10.98 3.30 14.91
C CYS A 218 9.91 4.27 15.44
N SER A 219 9.57 5.25 14.61
CA SER A 219 8.61 6.30 14.94
C SER A 219 7.78 6.69 13.72
N THR A 220 6.46 6.78 13.88
CA THR A 220 5.56 7.31 12.84
C THR A 220 5.85 8.78 12.55
N GLN A 221 6.39 9.52 13.52
CA GLN A 221 6.82 10.90 13.29
C GLN A 221 7.99 10.94 12.31
N THR A 222 8.96 10.04 12.44
CA THR A 222 10.13 9.96 11.56
C THR A 222 9.73 9.64 10.13
N THR A 223 8.86 8.64 9.92
CA THR A 223 8.39 8.31 8.56
C THR A 223 7.54 9.44 7.97
N GLN A 224 6.72 10.12 8.77
CA GLN A 224 5.92 11.25 8.30
C GLN A 224 6.79 12.43 7.85
N ILE A 225 7.90 12.72 8.54
CA ILE A 225 8.85 13.78 8.14
C ILE A 225 9.31 13.60 6.69
N TYR A 226 9.63 12.37 6.26
CA TYR A 226 10.06 12.10 4.88
C TYR A 226 8.88 12.14 3.91
N LYS A 227 7.73 11.56 4.28
CA LYS A 227 6.53 11.58 3.44
C LYS A 227 6.05 13.00 3.14
N ASP A 228 6.10 13.90 4.13
CA ASP A 228 5.74 15.31 3.96
C ASP A 228 6.66 16.05 2.98
N GLN A 229 7.87 15.53 2.75
CA GLN A 229 8.80 16.00 1.73
C GLN A 229 8.66 15.28 0.37
N GLY A 230 7.67 14.40 0.22
CA GLY A 230 7.50 13.57 -0.98
C GLY A 230 8.59 12.50 -1.14
N ILE A 231 9.20 12.06 -0.03
CA ILE A 231 10.22 11.01 0.01
C ILE A 231 9.59 9.75 0.59
N GLU A 232 9.78 8.61 -0.06
CA GLU A 232 9.43 7.27 0.42
C GLU A 232 10.39 6.82 1.54
N PRO A 233 9.92 6.69 2.80
CA PRO A 233 10.73 6.06 3.84
C PRO A 233 10.66 4.53 3.69
N TRP A 234 11.79 3.92 3.37
CA TRP A 234 11.99 2.46 3.35
C TRP A 234 12.85 2.03 4.53
N ALA A 235 12.55 0.88 5.12
CA ALA A 235 13.32 0.34 6.23
C ALA A 235 14.29 -0.74 5.74
N TRP A 236 15.46 -0.86 6.35
CA TRP A 236 16.38 -1.97 6.10
C TRP A 236 17.04 -2.50 7.37
N ALA A 237 17.60 -3.71 7.29
CA ALA A 237 18.29 -4.36 8.40
C ALA A 237 19.41 -5.28 7.92
N TYR A 238 20.50 -5.36 8.70
CA TYR A 238 21.48 -6.44 8.57
C TYR A 238 20.89 -7.75 9.07
N ASN A 239 21.02 -8.80 8.26
CA ASN A 239 20.52 -10.12 8.59
C ASN A 239 21.65 -11.16 8.67
N TYR A 240 21.47 -12.13 9.55
CA TYR A 240 22.46 -13.17 9.83
C TYR A 240 21.79 -14.55 9.97
N PRO A 241 22.51 -15.65 9.70
CA PRO A 241 22.03 -16.98 10.04
C PRO A 241 21.68 -17.10 11.53
N GLY A 242 20.47 -17.57 11.84
CA GLY A 242 20.02 -17.72 13.23
C GLY A 242 18.53 -17.50 13.44
N ASN A 243 18.17 -16.68 14.43
CA ASN A 243 16.77 -16.47 14.82
C ASN A 243 16.03 -15.58 13.81
N TYR A 244 15.62 -16.17 12.70
CA TYR A 244 14.99 -15.46 11.58
C TYR A 244 13.65 -14.84 11.94
N ALA A 245 12.86 -15.47 12.82
CA ALA A 245 11.58 -14.91 13.28
C ALA A 245 11.78 -13.61 14.06
N ALA A 246 12.79 -13.56 14.94
CA ALA A 246 13.12 -12.33 15.67
C ALA A 246 13.68 -11.24 14.75
N GLN A 247 14.46 -11.60 13.73
CA GLN A 247 14.94 -10.66 12.71
C GLN A 247 13.78 -10.11 11.85
N ALA A 248 12.87 -10.97 11.42
CA ALA A 248 11.69 -10.62 10.62
C ALA A 248 10.71 -9.69 11.34
N ASN A 249 10.78 -9.62 12.67
CA ASN A 249 10.03 -8.64 13.46
C ASN A 249 10.37 -7.19 13.05
N ALA A 250 11.56 -6.93 12.52
CA ALA A 250 11.91 -5.62 11.97
C ALA A 250 10.96 -5.21 10.83
N LEU A 251 10.58 -6.12 9.93
CA LEU A 251 9.63 -5.82 8.86
C LEU A 251 8.24 -5.49 9.41
N TYR A 252 7.76 -6.28 10.38
CA TYR A 252 6.48 -5.99 11.03
C TYR A 252 6.47 -4.59 11.65
N LEU A 253 7.55 -4.23 12.36
CA LEU A 253 7.71 -2.92 12.96
C LEU A 253 7.84 -1.81 11.90
N ALA A 254 8.53 -2.05 10.79
CA ALA A 254 8.59 -1.10 9.68
C ALA A 254 7.18 -0.76 9.15
N ALA A 255 6.37 -1.78 8.87
CA ALA A 255 4.98 -1.59 8.48
C ALA A 255 4.20 -0.81 9.55
N GLN A 256 4.31 -1.21 10.82
CA GLN A 256 3.64 -0.55 11.95
C GLN A 256 4.00 0.95 12.06
N TYR A 257 5.25 1.32 11.82
CA TYR A 257 5.71 2.71 11.88
C TYR A 257 5.53 3.48 10.56
N GLY A 258 4.86 2.89 9.57
CA GLY A 258 4.47 3.57 8.35
C GLY A 258 5.59 3.70 7.32
N TYR A 259 6.61 2.84 7.36
CA TYR A 259 7.51 2.67 6.22
C TYR A 259 6.72 2.16 5.02
N VAL A 260 7.19 2.44 3.81
CA VAL A 260 6.49 2.04 2.58
C VAL A 260 7.00 0.73 2.00
N GLY A 261 8.07 0.16 2.57
CA GLY A 261 8.69 -1.08 2.14
C GLY A 261 9.84 -1.49 3.05
N PHE A 262 10.34 -2.71 2.87
CA PHE A 262 11.42 -3.29 3.67
C PHE A 262 12.50 -3.96 2.82
N ILE A 263 13.76 -3.80 3.21
CA ILE A 263 14.92 -4.43 2.58
C ILE A 263 15.65 -5.33 3.58
N THR A 264 15.80 -6.60 3.24
CA THR A 264 16.68 -7.53 3.95
C THR A 264 18.08 -7.44 3.37
N ASP A 265 19.07 -7.11 4.18
CA ASP A 265 20.45 -7.07 3.72
C ASP A 265 21.10 -8.44 3.90
N VAL A 266 21.43 -9.11 2.78
CA VAL A 266 21.94 -10.49 2.75
C VAL A 266 23.44 -10.47 2.50
N GLU A 267 24.17 -10.66 3.59
CA GLU A 267 25.62 -10.52 3.62
C GLU A 267 26.37 -11.85 3.40
N VAL A 268 27.70 -11.81 3.47
CA VAL A 268 28.63 -12.93 3.24
C VAL A 268 28.31 -14.19 4.05
N GLU A 269 27.61 -14.06 5.19
CA GLU A 269 27.22 -15.16 6.06
C GLU A 269 26.23 -16.14 5.39
N PHE A 270 25.58 -15.75 4.29
CA PHE A 270 24.69 -16.59 3.51
C PHE A 270 25.36 -17.28 2.30
N ASN A 271 26.68 -17.17 2.15
CA ASN A 271 27.42 -17.86 1.10
C ASN A 271 27.16 -19.38 1.13
N HIS A 272 26.74 -19.92 -0.02
CA HIS A 272 26.37 -21.34 -0.19
C HIS A 272 25.23 -21.85 0.72
N LYS A 273 24.43 -20.95 1.34
CA LYS A 273 23.39 -21.32 2.30
C LYS A 273 22.00 -21.42 1.67
N THR A 274 21.60 -22.63 1.28
CA THR A 274 20.24 -22.86 0.72
C THR A 274 19.16 -22.82 1.80
N THR A 275 19.34 -23.55 2.90
CA THR A 275 18.31 -23.72 3.95
C THR A 275 18.07 -22.41 4.70
N GLU A 276 19.15 -21.72 5.06
CA GLU A 276 19.10 -20.47 5.82
C GLU A 276 18.43 -19.35 5.02
N LEU A 277 18.65 -19.27 3.69
CA LEU A 277 17.95 -18.32 2.84
C LEU A 277 16.44 -18.58 2.81
N HIS A 278 16.01 -19.84 2.63
CA HIS A 278 14.58 -20.17 2.73
C HIS A 278 13.99 -19.80 4.08
N GLN A 279 14.68 -20.14 5.18
CA GLN A 279 14.18 -19.86 6.53
C GLN A 279 14.10 -18.35 6.83
N LEU A 280 15.10 -17.58 6.40
CA LEU A 280 15.10 -16.12 6.50
C LEU A 280 13.88 -15.55 5.77
N PHE A 281 13.78 -15.80 4.46
CA PHE A 281 12.73 -15.17 3.65
C PHE A 281 11.32 -15.69 3.95
N GLN A 282 11.15 -16.94 4.37
CA GLN A 282 9.87 -17.43 4.90
C GLN A 282 9.44 -16.67 6.17
N ALA A 283 10.38 -16.38 7.07
CA ALA A 283 10.09 -15.59 8.26
C ALA A 283 9.68 -14.16 7.91
N PHE A 284 10.40 -13.50 6.99
CA PHE A 284 10.06 -12.16 6.52
C PHE A 284 8.72 -12.12 5.77
N HIS A 285 8.44 -13.11 4.92
CA HIS A 285 7.14 -13.25 4.26
C HIS A 285 6.00 -13.45 5.27
N THR A 286 6.24 -14.23 6.34
CA THR A 286 5.27 -14.42 7.43
C THR A 286 5.02 -13.13 8.18
N ALA A 287 6.07 -12.38 8.52
CA ALA A 287 5.95 -11.08 9.18
C ALA A 287 5.21 -10.05 8.31
N ARG A 288 5.47 -10.04 6.99
CA ARG A 288 4.76 -9.20 6.03
C ARG A 288 3.27 -9.51 6.03
N ASN A 289 2.91 -10.78 5.87
CA ASN A 289 1.51 -11.20 5.86
C ASN A 289 0.80 -10.87 7.18
N GLN A 290 1.51 -11.01 8.31
CA GLN A 290 0.98 -10.62 9.62
C GLN A 290 0.75 -9.11 9.70
N ALA A 291 1.69 -8.28 9.24
CA ALA A 291 1.53 -6.83 9.22
C ALA A 291 0.35 -6.40 8.34
N ILE A 292 0.14 -7.07 7.21
CA ILE A 292 -1.01 -6.84 6.33
C ILE A 292 -2.32 -7.23 7.02
N ALA A 293 -2.36 -8.41 7.64
CA ALA A 293 -3.53 -8.91 8.35
C ALA A 293 -3.92 -8.01 9.54
N ASP A 294 -2.92 -7.43 10.22
CA ASP A 294 -3.12 -6.49 11.33
C ASP A 294 -3.43 -5.05 10.86
N GLY A 295 -3.48 -4.79 9.56
CA GLY A 295 -3.80 -3.48 9.00
C GLY A 295 -2.67 -2.45 9.09
N HIS A 296 -1.44 -2.89 9.34
CA HIS A 296 -0.25 -2.03 9.35
C HIS A 296 0.29 -1.74 7.94
N ALA A 297 -0.03 -2.59 6.97
CA ALA A 297 0.33 -2.39 5.58
C ALA A 297 -0.75 -2.91 4.62
N ASN A 298 -0.73 -2.43 3.38
CA ASN A 298 -1.59 -2.97 2.32
C ASN A 298 -1.00 -4.25 1.70
N ALA A 299 -1.78 -4.91 0.85
CA ALA A 299 -1.35 -6.14 0.16
C ALA A 299 -0.10 -5.99 -0.73
N ASN A 300 0.29 -4.77 -1.06
CA ASN A 300 1.40 -4.44 -1.96
C ASN A 300 2.67 -4.00 -1.21
N PHE A 301 2.76 -4.23 0.11
CA PHE A 301 3.96 -3.87 0.89
C PHE A 301 5.20 -4.61 0.36
N PRO A 302 6.16 -3.91 -0.26
CA PRO A 302 7.27 -4.53 -0.94
C PRO A 302 8.32 -5.04 0.03
N LEU A 303 8.83 -6.23 -0.26
CA LEU A 303 10.01 -6.84 0.37
C LEU A 303 11.10 -6.97 -0.69
N THR A 304 12.25 -6.33 -0.50
CA THR A 304 13.41 -6.47 -1.40
C THR A 304 14.61 -7.01 -0.65
N ALA A 305 15.66 -7.37 -1.38
CA ALA A 305 16.91 -7.81 -0.77
C ALA A 305 18.13 -7.22 -1.47
N THR A 306 19.13 -6.83 -0.69
CA THR A 306 20.48 -6.66 -1.22
C THR A 306 21.18 -8.01 -1.23
N THR A 307 22.32 -8.09 -1.92
CA THR A 307 23.27 -9.18 -1.72
C THR A 307 24.69 -8.65 -1.74
N TRP A 308 25.52 -9.23 -0.87
CA TRP A 308 26.94 -8.93 -0.78
C TRP A 308 27.73 -9.29 -2.04
N GLY A 309 28.61 -8.37 -2.44
CA GLY A 309 29.61 -8.58 -3.48
C GLY A 309 29.02 -9.03 -4.82
N ASN A 310 29.79 -9.82 -5.57
CA ASN A 310 29.28 -10.55 -6.72
C ASN A 310 28.61 -11.85 -6.20
N PRO A 311 27.28 -12.04 -6.35
CA PRO A 311 26.60 -13.18 -5.75
C PRO A 311 27.05 -14.53 -6.35
N SER A 312 27.47 -14.55 -7.61
CA SER A 312 27.97 -15.77 -8.27
C SER A 312 29.29 -16.24 -7.65
N ASP A 313 30.22 -15.32 -7.39
CA ASP A 313 31.52 -15.61 -6.76
C ASP A 313 31.38 -16.18 -5.34
N HIS A 314 30.25 -15.88 -4.70
CA HIS A 314 29.93 -16.26 -3.33
C HIS A 314 28.96 -17.45 -3.23
N GLY A 315 28.54 -18.02 -4.37
CA GLY A 315 27.56 -19.10 -4.43
C GLY A 315 26.24 -18.74 -3.73
N MET A 316 25.86 -17.47 -3.78
CA MET A 316 24.59 -16.96 -3.29
C MET A 316 23.45 -17.46 -4.19
N ARG A 317 22.33 -17.86 -3.58
CA ARG A 317 21.19 -18.45 -4.31
C ARG A 317 20.13 -17.41 -4.61
N VAL A 318 20.38 -16.60 -5.64
CA VAL A 318 19.44 -15.57 -6.12
C VAL A 318 18.08 -16.16 -6.51
N ASP A 319 18.05 -17.36 -7.08
CA ASP A 319 16.80 -18.10 -7.38
C ASP A 319 15.96 -18.43 -6.14
N ILE A 320 16.57 -18.54 -4.95
CA ILE A 320 15.83 -18.71 -3.69
C ILE A 320 15.29 -17.35 -3.23
N ILE A 321 16.11 -16.31 -3.27
CA ILE A 321 15.71 -14.95 -2.90
C ILE A 321 14.52 -14.49 -3.76
N ASP A 322 14.58 -14.71 -5.07
CA ASP A 322 13.58 -14.32 -6.07
C ASP A 322 12.17 -14.89 -5.80
N GLN A 323 12.07 -16.01 -5.09
CA GLN A 323 10.78 -16.62 -4.71
C GLN A 323 9.99 -15.78 -3.70
N TYR A 324 10.67 -14.89 -2.97
CA TYR A 324 10.09 -14.18 -1.83
C TYR A 324 10.10 -12.66 -1.98
N VAL A 325 11.04 -12.11 -2.74
CA VAL A 325 11.21 -10.66 -2.90
C VAL A 325 10.45 -10.12 -4.11
N ASP A 326 10.17 -8.83 -4.06
CA ASP A 326 9.54 -8.05 -5.11
C ASP A 326 10.58 -7.37 -6.03
N ALA A 327 11.83 -7.21 -5.56
CA ALA A 327 12.98 -6.76 -6.34
C ALA A 327 14.31 -7.16 -5.69
N HIS A 328 15.39 -7.17 -6.48
CA HIS A 328 16.77 -7.35 -6.04
C HIS A 328 17.52 -6.03 -6.02
N MET A 329 18.48 -5.85 -5.11
CA MET A 329 19.25 -4.62 -4.97
C MET A 329 20.76 -4.89 -4.89
N PRO A 330 21.43 -5.25 -6.01
CA PRO A 330 22.86 -5.53 -6.03
C PRO A 330 23.69 -4.35 -5.54
N GLN A 331 24.64 -4.63 -4.65
CA GLN A 331 25.69 -3.69 -4.23
C GLN A 331 26.72 -3.51 -5.35
N THR A 332 26.40 -2.71 -6.36
CA THR A 332 27.27 -2.40 -7.52
C THR A 332 28.23 -1.27 -7.17
N TYR A 333 29.08 -1.53 -6.19
CA TYR A 333 29.93 -0.54 -5.54
C TYR A 333 31.19 -0.23 -6.36
N LEU A 334 31.00 0.34 -7.55
CA LEU A 334 32.07 0.63 -8.52
C LEU A 334 33.25 1.40 -7.90
N GLU A 335 32.96 2.34 -6.99
CA GLU A 335 33.99 3.11 -6.28
C GLU A 335 34.88 2.20 -5.41
N VAL A 336 34.26 1.30 -4.64
CA VAL A 336 34.93 0.33 -3.77
C VAL A 336 35.78 -0.64 -4.60
N TRP A 337 35.32 -0.98 -5.81
CA TRP A 337 36.03 -1.88 -6.72
C TRP A 337 37.21 -1.18 -7.42
N GLY A 338 37.14 0.15 -7.58
CA GLY A 338 38.24 1.00 -8.04
C GLY A 338 38.03 1.70 -9.38
N GLY A 339 39.01 2.52 -9.77
CA GLY A 339 38.89 3.45 -10.90
C GLY A 339 38.54 2.82 -12.26
N SER A 340 39.02 1.62 -12.56
CA SER A 340 38.67 0.90 -13.80
C SER A 340 37.19 0.51 -13.87
N TYR A 341 36.55 0.28 -12.72
CA TYR A 341 35.13 -0.06 -12.64
C TYR A 341 34.26 1.18 -12.81
N MET A 342 34.62 2.28 -12.15
CA MET A 342 33.94 3.58 -12.31
C MET A 342 33.99 4.12 -13.74
N ALA A 343 35.05 3.80 -14.50
CA ALA A 343 35.20 4.23 -15.89
C ALA A 343 34.20 3.55 -16.85
N ASN A 344 33.60 2.42 -16.47
CA ASN A 344 32.71 1.65 -17.34
C ASN A 344 31.49 1.11 -16.59
N ALA A 345 30.71 2.02 -15.99
CA ALA A 345 29.51 1.66 -15.24
C ALA A 345 28.51 0.83 -16.06
N LYS A 346 28.37 1.12 -17.36
CA LYS A 346 27.45 0.40 -18.24
C LYS A 346 27.74 -1.09 -18.29
N TYR A 347 28.99 -1.44 -18.61
CA TYR A 347 29.41 -2.83 -18.67
C TYR A 347 29.14 -3.57 -17.36
N TRP A 348 29.47 -2.99 -16.21
CA TRP A 348 29.30 -3.66 -14.92
C TRP A 348 27.83 -3.80 -14.50
N ILE A 349 26.98 -2.85 -14.86
CA ILE A 349 25.52 -2.98 -14.67
C ILE A 349 24.97 -4.10 -15.56
N GLU A 350 25.38 -4.16 -16.83
CA GLU A 350 24.96 -5.22 -17.77
C GLU A 350 25.44 -6.60 -17.30
N GLN A 351 26.69 -6.72 -16.84
CA GLN A 351 27.21 -7.96 -16.26
C GLN A 351 26.39 -8.37 -15.03
N GLY A 352 26.17 -7.45 -14.09
CA GLY A 352 25.36 -7.72 -12.89
C GLY A 352 23.93 -8.16 -13.25
N ASN A 353 23.26 -7.46 -14.16
CA ASN A 353 21.93 -7.84 -14.64
C ASN A 353 21.94 -9.26 -15.22
N CYS A 354 22.82 -9.54 -16.18
CA CYS A 354 22.86 -10.83 -16.86
C CYS A 354 23.23 -11.97 -15.90
N GLU A 355 24.10 -11.72 -14.93
CA GLU A 355 24.45 -12.71 -13.92
C GLU A 355 23.27 -13.04 -13.01
N TYR A 356 22.55 -12.03 -12.50
CA TYR A 356 21.34 -12.25 -11.71
C TYR A 356 20.28 -13.04 -12.50
N ARG A 357 20.09 -12.72 -13.79
CA ARG A 357 19.18 -13.47 -14.67
C ARG A 357 19.64 -14.93 -14.82
N ALA A 358 20.93 -15.17 -15.02
CA ALA A 358 21.49 -16.52 -15.11
C ALA A 358 21.36 -17.31 -13.79
N MET A 359 21.35 -16.61 -12.65
CA MET A 359 21.13 -17.18 -11.31
C MET A 359 19.65 -17.29 -10.93
N GLY A 360 18.72 -17.01 -11.85
CA GLY A 360 17.28 -17.25 -11.68
C GLY A 360 16.45 -16.03 -11.26
N ALA A 361 17.01 -14.82 -11.25
CA ALA A 361 16.22 -13.62 -10.97
C ALA A 361 15.18 -13.37 -12.08
N THR A 362 13.91 -13.29 -11.70
CA THR A 362 12.80 -12.88 -12.58
C THR A 362 12.23 -11.51 -12.20
N LYS A 363 12.54 -11.02 -11.00
CA LYS A 363 12.09 -9.72 -10.49
C LYS A 363 12.97 -8.54 -10.98
N PRO A 364 12.50 -7.30 -10.86
CA PRO A 364 13.32 -6.12 -11.13
C PRO A 364 14.63 -6.08 -10.34
N ILE A 365 15.67 -5.50 -10.92
CA ILE A 365 17.01 -5.34 -10.31
C ILE A 365 17.31 -3.84 -10.17
N TRP A 366 17.53 -3.36 -8.94
CA TRP A 366 17.72 -1.96 -8.58
C TRP A 366 19.12 -1.73 -8.01
N HIS A 367 20.06 -1.33 -8.87
CA HIS A 367 21.47 -1.23 -8.47
C HIS A 367 21.73 -0.13 -7.43
N ILE A 368 22.66 -0.42 -6.53
CA ILE A 368 23.19 0.51 -5.53
C ILE A 368 24.63 0.86 -5.90
N VAL A 369 24.98 2.14 -5.95
CA VAL A 369 26.37 2.62 -6.11
C VAL A 369 26.90 3.15 -4.78
N SER A 370 28.20 2.95 -4.53
CA SER A 370 28.88 3.53 -3.37
C SER A 370 29.53 4.88 -3.69
N THR A 371 29.52 5.78 -2.72
CA THR A 371 30.19 7.10 -2.71
C THR A 371 30.98 7.32 -1.40
N GLU A 372 31.30 6.23 -0.71
CA GLU A 372 31.89 6.26 0.63
C GLU A 372 33.33 6.78 0.67
N TYR A 373 34.06 6.73 -0.44
CA TYR A 373 35.44 7.23 -0.51
C TYR A 373 35.57 8.63 -1.11
N GLY A 374 34.57 9.10 -1.84
CA GLY A 374 34.61 10.40 -2.53
C GLY A 374 35.51 10.43 -3.76
N ASP A 375 35.78 9.27 -4.35
CA ASP A 375 36.58 9.07 -5.56
C ASP A 375 35.71 9.04 -6.82
N ILE A 376 34.43 8.64 -6.72
CA ILE A 376 33.51 8.64 -7.88
C ILE A 376 33.07 10.05 -8.24
N THR A 377 33.37 10.46 -9.46
CA THR A 377 33.03 11.82 -9.92
C THR A 377 31.53 11.97 -10.20
N PRO A 378 30.97 13.20 -10.15
CA PRO A 378 29.58 13.45 -10.52
C PRO A 378 29.21 12.98 -11.92
N SER A 379 30.14 13.05 -12.89
CA SER A 379 29.90 12.57 -14.25
C SER A 379 29.80 11.04 -14.32
N GLN A 380 30.61 10.33 -13.54
CA GLN A 380 30.54 8.86 -13.45
C GLN A 380 29.26 8.43 -12.73
N LEU A 381 28.90 9.13 -11.66
CA LEU A 381 27.66 8.90 -10.92
C LEU A 381 26.43 9.14 -11.81
N ASN A 382 26.39 10.21 -12.59
CA ASN A 382 25.32 10.43 -13.58
C ASN A 382 25.24 9.34 -14.64
N THR A 383 26.39 8.82 -15.11
CA THR A 383 26.44 7.69 -16.04
C THR A 383 25.85 6.43 -15.40
N PHE A 384 26.24 6.12 -14.16
CA PHE A 384 25.69 5.00 -13.40
C PHE A 384 24.16 5.12 -13.30
N MET A 385 23.66 6.25 -12.81
CA MET A 385 22.21 6.48 -12.59
C MET A 385 21.41 6.45 -13.90
N ASN A 386 22.02 6.83 -15.03
CA ASN A 386 21.39 6.74 -16.35
C ASN A 386 21.21 5.29 -16.84
N VAL A 387 22.20 4.43 -16.59
CA VAL A 387 22.19 3.03 -17.04
C VAL A 387 21.43 2.14 -16.07
N ALA A 388 21.60 2.35 -14.76
CA ALA A 388 20.96 1.55 -13.71
C ALA A 388 19.44 1.71 -13.68
N GLY A 389 18.90 2.77 -14.31
CA GLY A 389 17.47 2.99 -14.44
C GLY A 389 16.86 3.74 -13.26
N PRO A 390 15.54 3.97 -13.27
CA PRO A 390 14.85 4.91 -12.38
C PRO A 390 14.86 4.52 -10.90
N ASN A 391 15.14 3.26 -10.56
CA ASN A 391 15.13 2.77 -9.18
C ASN A 391 16.53 2.76 -8.53
N ALA A 392 17.56 3.27 -9.21
CA ALA A 392 18.93 3.29 -8.70
C ALA A 392 19.06 4.07 -7.38
N SER A 393 20.04 3.71 -6.56
CA SER A 393 20.27 4.37 -5.26
C SER A 393 21.74 4.51 -4.90
N ILE A 394 22.02 5.42 -3.97
CA ILE A 394 23.37 5.76 -3.56
C ILE A 394 23.59 5.36 -2.10
N TRP A 395 24.55 4.47 -1.88
CA TRP A 395 25.19 4.19 -0.61
C TRP A 395 26.34 5.19 -0.42
N ARG A 396 26.35 6.06 0.56
CA ARG A 396 25.30 6.35 1.54
C ARG A 396 25.31 7.83 1.87
N VAL A 397 24.31 8.29 2.60
CA VAL A 397 24.22 9.66 3.13
C VAL A 397 25.55 10.03 3.82
N PRO A 398 26.24 11.11 3.40
CA PRO A 398 27.54 11.46 3.96
C PRO A 398 27.48 11.85 5.44
N GLY A 399 28.18 11.07 6.26
CA GLY A 399 28.37 11.18 7.71
C GLY A 399 29.56 10.30 8.12
N GLY A 400 29.93 10.27 9.40
CA GLY A 400 31.03 9.41 9.87
C GLY A 400 32.37 9.79 9.26
N SER A 401 33.03 8.79 8.68
CA SER A 401 34.29 8.94 7.94
C SER A 401 34.13 9.41 6.49
N ILE A 402 32.88 9.58 6.00
CA ILE A 402 32.63 9.94 4.61
C ILE A 402 32.99 11.42 4.37
N PRO A 403 33.77 11.75 3.33
CA PRO A 403 34.14 13.14 3.04
C PRO A 403 32.92 14.04 2.81
N HIS A 404 32.93 15.24 3.40
CA HIS A 404 31.84 16.20 3.22
C HIS A 404 31.67 16.67 1.77
N SER A 405 32.72 16.56 0.93
CA SER A 405 32.67 16.86 -0.51
C SER A 405 31.66 16.00 -1.25
N VAL A 406 31.33 14.80 -0.75
CA VAL A 406 30.33 13.93 -1.38
C VAL A 406 28.96 14.61 -1.48
N TRP A 407 28.59 15.48 -0.54
CA TRP A 407 27.38 16.29 -0.65
C TRP A 407 27.41 17.24 -1.86
N GLN A 408 28.58 17.80 -2.18
CA GLN A 408 28.78 18.68 -3.34
C GLN A 408 28.73 17.89 -4.66
N ASP A 409 29.18 16.63 -4.63
CA ASP A 409 29.08 15.75 -5.78
C ASP A 409 27.62 15.32 -6.03
N TRP A 410 26.86 15.02 -4.98
CA TRP A 410 25.43 14.71 -5.08
C TRP A 410 24.62 15.89 -5.63
N GLN A 411 24.98 17.14 -5.35
CA GLN A 411 24.34 18.33 -5.95
C GLN A 411 24.49 18.42 -7.47
N GLN A 412 25.46 17.71 -8.04
CA GLN A 412 25.73 17.67 -9.49
C GLN A 412 25.10 16.44 -10.18
N VAL A 413 24.42 15.57 -9.42
CA VAL A 413 23.65 14.46 -9.98
C VAL A 413 22.33 14.98 -10.53
N ASN A 414 21.91 14.49 -11.70
CA ASN A 414 20.60 14.79 -12.26
C ASN A 414 19.49 14.00 -11.55
N TRP A 415 19.06 14.48 -10.38
CA TRP A 415 17.94 13.94 -9.60
C TRP A 415 16.55 14.21 -10.22
N HIS A 416 16.49 14.91 -11.36
CA HIS A 416 15.27 15.17 -12.12
C HIS A 416 15.28 14.44 -13.46
N ARG A 417 16.04 13.34 -13.55
CA ARG A 417 16.12 12.53 -14.77
C ARG A 417 14.75 11.93 -15.12
N GLU A 418 14.36 12.11 -16.38
CA GLU A 418 13.13 11.56 -16.99
C GLU A 418 13.43 10.59 -18.14
N GLN A 419 14.71 10.46 -18.51
CA GLN A 419 15.19 9.59 -19.58
C GLN A 419 16.40 8.79 -19.14
N PHE A 420 16.36 7.50 -19.46
CA PHE A 420 17.36 6.50 -19.10
C PHE A 420 17.90 5.81 -20.34
N ASP A 421 19.06 5.17 -20.23
CA ASP A 421 19.55 4.32 -21.30
C ASP A 421 18.57 3.15 -21.50
N SER A 422 17.92 3.11 -22.66
CA SER A 422 16.98 2.04 -23.02
C SER A 422 17.67 0.83 -23.65
N ASN A 423 18.98 0.90 -23.88
CA ASN A 423 19.79 -0.14 -24.49
C ASN A 423 20.78 -0.71 -23.46
N VAL A 424 20.25 -1.36 -22.43
CA VAL A 424 21.03 -2.01 -21.37
C VAL A 424 20.72 -3.50 -21.40
N ASP A 425 21.75 -4.32 -21.51
CA ASP A 425 21.59 -5.77 -21.57
C ASP A 425 20.97 -6.33 -20.28
N CYS A 426 20.11 -7.34 -20.46
CA CYS A 426 19.44 -8.09 -19.38
C CYS A 426 18.59 -7.21 -18.42
N SER A 427 18.20 -6.00 -18.82
CA SER A 427 17.51 -5.02 -17.98
C SER A 427 15.97 -5.10 -18.03
N ALA A 428 15.41 -6.17 -18.61
CA ALA A 428 13.95 -6.34 -18.69
C ALA A 428 13.32 -6.20 -17.29
N SER A 429 12.22 -5.44 -17.19
CA SER A 429 11.51 -5.08 -15.95
C SER A 429 12.26 -4.21 -14.92
N ASN A 430 13.56 -3.93 -15.08
CA ASN A 430 14.31 -3.13 -14.10
C ASN A 430 13.78 -1.69 -13.97
N ASN A 431 13.18 -1.19 -15.04
CA ASN A 431 12.60 0.15 -15.12
C ASN A 431 11.13 0.19 -14.69
N ASP A 432 10.53 -0.94 -14.30
CA ASP A 432 9.15 -0.96 -13.82
C ASP A 432 9.07 -0.11 -12.54
N MET A 433 8.11 0.83 -12.51
CA MET A 433 7.97 1.81 -11.44
C MET A 433 6.66 1.61 -10.70
N THR A 434 6.75 1.46 -9.38
CA THR A 434 5.64 1.70 -8.47
C THR A 434 6.09 2.78 -7.50
N SER A 435 5.36 3.90 -7.43
CA SER A 435 5.50 4.78 -6.27
C SER A 435 4.70 4.19 -5.13
N TYR A 436 5.33 4.07 -3.97
CA TYR A 436 4.72 3.51 -2.77
C TYR A 436 4.25 4.59 -1.78
N LEU A 437 4.32 5.88 -2.17
CA LEU A 437 3.71 6.99 -1.41
C LEU A 437 2.19 6.97 -1.50
N GLU A 438 1.62 6.75 -2.69
CA GLU A 438 0.17 6.90 -2.92
C GLU A 438 -0.66 5.64 -2.60
N GLY A 439 -0.01 4.55 -2.18
CA GLY A 439 -0.69 3.30 -1.78
C GLY A 439 -0.88 3.11 -0.28
N ASN A 440 -0.14 3.85 0.55
CA ASN A 440 -0.14 3.68 2.00
C ASN A 440 -0.88 4.84 2.64
N ALA A 441 -2.21 4.74 2.72
CA ALA A 441 -2.99 5.56 3.65
C ALA A 441 -2.26 5.56 5.02
N PRO A 442 -2.20 6.70 5.73
CA PRO A 442 -1.63 6.70 7.08
C PRO A 442 -2.28 5.55 7.85
N PRO A 443 -1.49 4.71 8.56
CA PRO A 443 -2.06 3.62 9.33
C PRO A 443 -3.19 4.22 10.19
N PRO A 444 -4.37 3.56 10.28
CA PRO A 444 -5.45 4.05 11.12
C PRO A 444 -4.85 4.44 12.47
N ALA A 445 -5.21 5.62 12.98
CA ALA A 445 -4.80 6.01 14.33
C ALA A 445 -5.06 4.83 15.27
N PRO A 446 -4.12 4.46 16.17
CA PRO A 446 -4.30 3.33 17.06
C PRO A 446 -5.69 3.41 17.67
N PRO A 447 -6.51 2.36 17.52
CA PRO A 447 -7.89 2.40 17.98
C PRO A 447 -7.91 2.80 19.43
N GLN A 448 -8.75 3.79 19.74
CA GLN A 448 -8.84 4.30 21.10
C GLN A 448 -9.33 3.17 22.00
N PRO A 449 -8.71 2.95 23.18
CA PRO A 449 -9.18 1.95 24.12
C PRO A 449 -10.67 2.12 24.43
N ALA A 450 -11.37 0.99 24.56
CA ALA A 450 -12.76 0.98 24.97
C ALA A 450 -12.94 1.81 26.25
N GLN A 451 -13.95 2.68 26.28
CA GLN A 451 -14.30 3.47 27.46
C GLN A 451 -15.07 2.62 28.47
N VAL A 452 -14.43 1.57 28.97
CA VAL A 452 -15.00 0.65 29.97
C VAL A 452 -15.00 1.33 31.34
N PRO A 453 -16.14 1.37 32.07
CA PRO A 453 -16.18 1.81 33.47
C PRO A 453 -15.15 1.05 34.31
N TYR A 454 -14.54 1.74 35.28
CA TYR A 454 -13.51 1.14 36.13
C TYR A 454 -14.00 0.93 37.54
N TRP A 455 -13.77 -0.28 38.07
CA TRP A 455 -14.02 -0.64 39.46
C TRP A 455 -12.74 -1.11 40.13
N ASP A 456 -12.37 -0.47 41.24
CA ASP A 456 -11.29 -0.94 42.13
C ASP A 456 -11.88 -1.98 43.10
N GLN A 457 -11.37 -3.22 43.06
CA GLN A 457 -11.88 -4.31 43.91
C GLN A 457 -11.60 -4.07 45.39
N LYS A 458 -10.60 -3.27 45.75
CA LYS A 458 -10.24 -2.98 47.14
C LYS A 458 -11.34 -2.18 47.85
N LEU A 459 -12.24 -1.56 47.07
CA LEU A 459 -13.39 -0.82 47.55
C LEU A 459 -14.67 -1.68 47.61
N ASN A 460 -14.60 -2.97 47.27
CA ASN A 460 -15.74 -3.87 47.44
C ASN A 460 -15.97 -4.14 48.92
N GLN A 461 -17.24 -4.21 49.32
CA GLN A 461 -17.66 -4.52 50.69
C GLN A 461 -17.29 -5.96 51.08
N SER A 462 -17.36 -6.87 50.11
CA SER A 462 -17.03 -8.28 50.29
C SER A 462 -15.79 -8.68 49.51
N GLN A 463 -14.89 -9.42 50.16
CA GLN A 463 -13.71 -10.04 49.53
C GLN A 463 -12.80 -9.07 48.74
N PRO A 464 -12.41 -7.90 49.28
CA PRO A 464 -11.64 -6.88 48.54
C PRO A 464 -10.27 -7.35 48.01
N TYR A 465 -9.77 -8.50 48.49
CA TYR A 465 -8.49 -9.08 48.07
C TYR A 465 -8.63 -10.36 47.22
N SER A 466 -9.85 -10.79 46.89
CA SER A 466 -10.09 -12.02 46.09
C SER A 466 -11.25 -11.92 45.08
N ALA A 467 -11.91 -10.75 44.99
CA ALA A 467 -13.06 -10.50 44.12
C ALA A 467 -12.70 -10.00 42.70
N CYS A 468 -11.51 -10.32 42.17
CA CYS A 468 -11.07 -9.86 40.84
C CYS A 468 -12.00 -10.30 39.71
N SER A 469 -12.55 -11.51 39.79
CA SER A 469 -13.56 -12.05 38.87
C SER A 469 -14.79 -11.16 38.76
N VAL A 470 -15.56 -11.02 39.85
CA VAL A 470 -16.81 -10.26 39.85
C VAL A 470 -16.61 -8.75 39.67
N THR A 471 -15.44 -8.23 40.03
CA THR A 471 -15.09 -6.83 39.75
C THR A 471 -14.84 -6.60 38.27
N SER A 472 -14.13 -7.51 37.60
CA SER A 472 -13.93 -7.46 36.14
C SER A 472 -15.25 -7.68 35.39
N LEU A 473 -16.10 -8.60 35.87
CA LEU A 473 -17.44 -8.82 35.32
C LEU A 473 -18.29 -7.54 35.42
N ALA A 474 -18.27 -6.86 36.58
CA ALA A 474 -18.99 -5.60 36.76
C ALA A 474 -18.60 -4.51 35.76
N MET A 475 -17.30 -4.39 35.46
CA MET A 475 -16.81 -3.42 34.47
C MET A 475 -17.43 -3.70 33.08
N ILE A 476 -17.53 -4.98 32.70
CA ILE A 476 -18.10 -5.38 31.41
C ILE A 476 -19.63 -5.29 31.39
N THR A 477 -20.32 -5.69 32.46
CA THR A 477 -21.80 -5.61 32.50
C THR A 477 -22.27 -4.15 32.50
N ASP A 478 -21.55 -3.25 33.18
CA ASP A 478 -21.82 -1.81 33.12
C ASP A 478 -21.51 -1.24 31.73
N TYR A 479 -20.42 -1.67 31.08
CA TYR A 479 -20.07 -1.25 29.72
C TYR A 479 -21.17 -1.58 28.69
N PHE A 480 -21.76 -2.77 28.80
CA PHE A 480 -22.89 -3.18 27.94
C PHE A 480 -24.26 -2.66 28.42
N GLY A 481 -24.31 -1.87 29.49
CA GLY A 481 -25.56 -1.35 30.06
C GLY A 481 -26.48 -2.43 30.63
N LEU A 482 -25.93 -3.61 30.97
CA LEU A 482 -26.67 -4.71 31.60
C LEU A 482 -26.87 -4.49 33.11
N THR A 483 -25.99 -3.68 33.69
CA THR A 483 -26.07 -3.21 35.06
C THR A 483 -25.85 -1.70 35.08
N ASP A 484 -26.43 -1.04 36.08
CA ASP A 484 -26.20 0.38 36.33
C ASP A 484 -26.14 0.60 37.86
N PRO A 485 -24.99 1.03 38.42
CA PRO A 485 -24.87 1.25 39.86
C PRO A 485 -25.85 2.29 40.40
N ALA A 486 -26.28 3.26 39.58
CA ALA A 486 -27.27 4.26 40.00
C ALA A 486 -28.66 3.63 40.18
N VAL A 487 -29.04 2.68 39.31
CA VAL A 487 -30.30 1.94 39.41
C VAL A 487 -30.24 0.91 40.54
N LEU A 488 -29.09 0.24 40.72
CA LEU A 488 -28.89 -0.77 41.76
C LEU A 488 -28.82 -0.15 43.18
N GLY A 489 -28.54 1.15 43.29
CA GLY A 489 -28.36 1.84 44.58
C GLY A 489 -27.11 1.38 45.35
N GLN A 490 -26.22 0.65 44.69
CA GLN A 490 -24.96 0.13 45.23
C GLN A 490 -23.96 -0.11 44.09
N ARG A 491 -22.69 -0.34 44.43
CA ARG A 491 -21.65 -0.67 43.43
C ARG A 491 -21.97 -2.00 42.75
N THR A 492 -21.82 -2.04 41.42
CA THR A 492 -22.06 -3.25 40.62
C THR A 492 -21.26 -4.47 41.14
N PRO A 493 -19.95 -4.38 41.47
CA PRO A 493 -19.22 -5.52 42.05
C PRO A 493 -19.86 -6.12 43.31
N ASP A 494 -20.39 -5.27 44.21
CA ASP A 494 -21.02 -5.72 45.46
C ASP A 494 -22.38 -6.38 45.19
N TYR A 495 -23.17 -5.83 44.27
CA TYR A 495 -24.39 -6.45 43.78
C TYR A 495 -24.13 -7.84 43.21
N LEU A 496 -23.12 -7.98 42.33
CA LEU A 496 -22.77 -9.25 41.69
C LEU A 496 -22.26 -10.27 42.70
N TYR A 497 -21.43 -9.85 43.66
CA TYR A 497 -20.95 -10.74 44.72
C TYR A 497 -22.10 -11.26 45.59
N ASN A 498 -23.00 -10.38 46.04
CA ASN A 498 -24.15 -10.77 46.87
C ASN A 498 -25.05 -11.78 46.15
N ARG A 499 -25.10 -11.70 44.82
CA ARG A 499 -25.95 -12.52 43.98
C ARG A 499 -25.33 -13.87 43.63
N PHE A 500 -24.05 -13.90 43.27
CA PHE A 500 -23.41 -15.07 42.68
C PHE A 500 -22.22 -15.61 43.47
N GLY A 501 -21.75 -14.90 44.50
CA GLY A 501 -20.47 -15.17 45.14
C GLY A 501 -19.31 -14.90 44.18
N LEU A 502 -18.19 -15.62 44.36
CA LEU A 502 -17.02 -15.52 43.47
C LEU A 502 -17.19 -16.40 42.23
N LEU A 503 -16.88 -15.86 41.06
CA LEU A 503 -16.97 -16.54 39.76
C LEU A 503 -15.57 -16.74 39.17
N GLN A 504 -14.78 -17.64 39.75
CA GLN A 504 -13.33 -17.72 39.48
C GLN A 504 -12.94 -18.51 38.22
N THR A 505 -13.83 -19.36 37.69
CA THR A 505 -13.55 -20.18 36.52
C THR A 505 -14.19 -19.61 35.27
N VAL A 506 -13.60 -19.89 34.11
CA VAL A 506 -14.14 -19.45 32.81
C VAL A 506 -15.63 -19.82 32.65
N PRO A 507 -16.08 -21.06 32.91
CA PRO A 507 -17.51 -21.38 32.79
C PRO A 507 -18.40 -20.62 33.79
N ALA A 508 -17.92 -20.39 35.01
CA ALA A 508 -18.70 -19.71 36.05
C ALA A 508 -18.87 -18.21 35.74
N LEU A 509 -17.81 -17.55 35.30
CA LEU A 509 -17.85 -16.13 34.94
C LEU A 509 -18.76 -15.90 33.72
N ALA A 510 -18.65 -16.75 32.69
CA ALA A 510 -19.51 -16.70 31.51
C ALA A 510 -20.98 -16.96 31.85
N TRP A 511 -21.24 -17.93 32.73
CA TRP A 511 -22.60 -18.16 33.24
C TRP A 511 -23.17 -16.94 33.98
N GLY A 512 -22.37 -16.28 34.81
CA GLY A 512 -22.76 -15.05 35.51
C GLY A 512 -23.15 -13.92 34.55
N PHE A 513 -22.30 -13.64 33.55
CA PHE A 513 -22.61 -12.65 32.51
C PHE A 513 -23.89 -12.99 31.76
N ASN A 514 -23.99 -14.23 31.25
CA ASN A 514 -25.10 -14.67 30.42
C ASN A 514 -26.44 -14.68 31.17
N THR A 515 -26.42 -14.95 32.47
CA THR A 515 -27.61 -14.86 33.33
C THR A 515 -28.13 -13.43 33.39
N ILE A 516 -27.25 -12.44 33.63
CA ILE A 516 -27.63 -11.02 33.65
C ILE A 516 -28.11 -10.58 32.28
N ALA A 517 -27.38 -10.92 31.21
CA ALA A 517 -27.73 -10.55 29.85
C ALA A 517 -29.12 -11.08 29.46
N GLN A 518 -29.43 -12.34 29.81
CA GLN A 518 -30.74 -12.94 29.55
C GLN A 518 -31.87 -12.23 30.30
N GLU A 519 -31.67 -11.87 31.56
CA GLU A 519 -32.67 -11.18 32.37
C GLU A 519 -32.96 -9.76 31.88
N GLN A 520 -31.94 -9.09 31.33
CA GLN A 520 -32.08 -7.79 30.68
C GLN A 520 -32.58 -7.89 29.23
N GLY A 521 -32.87 -9.10 28.73
CA GLY A 521 -33.31 -9.31 27.35
C GLY A 521 -32.25 -8.97 26.30
N SER A 522 -30.97 -8.86 26.70
CA SER A 522 -29.87 -8.57 25.80
C SER A 522 -29.53 -9.80 24.94
N PRO A 523 -29.20 -9.62 23.65
CA PRO A 523 -28.70 -10.71 22.81
C PRO A 523 -27.23 -11.06 23.08
N ILE A 524 -26.47 -10.19 23.74
CA ILE A 524 -25.01 -10.34 23.92
C ILE A 524 -24.71 -11.51 24.86
N ARG A 525 -23.73 -12.34 24.51
CA ARG A 525 -23.27 -13.47 25.31
C ARG A 525 -21.77 -13.45 25.53
N ASP A 526 -21.36 -13.86 26.73
CA ASP A 526 -19.99 -14.21 27.06
C ASP A 526 -19.71 -15.63 26.54
N ILE A 527 -18.72 -15.72 25.66
CA ILE A 527 -18.12 -16.96 25.18
C ILE A 527 -16.80 -17.17 25.93
N GLY A 528 -16.89 -17.83 27.08
CA GLY A 528 -15.73 -18.21 27.88
C GLY A 528 -14.95 -19.35 27.22
N LYS A 529 -13.66 -19.12 26.93
CA LYS A 529 -12.74 -20.07 26.31
C LYS A 529 -11.61 -20.41 27.26
N THR A 530 -11.25 -21.69 27.33
CA THR A 530 -10.01 -22.16 28.00
C THR A 530 -8.89 -22.46 27.01
N ASN A 531 -9.11 -22.13 25.74
CA ASN A 531 -8.23 -22.33 24.59
C ASN A 531 -8.28 -21.11 23.67
N GLY A 532 -8.46 -19.91 24.25
CA GLY A 532 -8.33 -18.66 23.51
C GLY A 532 -6.91 -18.50 22.98
N THR A 533 -6.73 -17.68 21.94
CA THR A 533 -5.41 -17.46 21.35
C THR A 533 -4.91 -16.03 21.55
N LEU A 534 -3.59 -15.85 21.60
CA LEU A 534 -2.97 -14.52 21.57
C LEU A 534 -3.39 -13.72 20.34
N THR A 535 -3.52 -14.37 19.19
CA THR A 535 -4.00 -13.75 17.95
C THR A 535 -5.41 -13.19 18.13
N GLU A 536 -6.34 -13.98 18.67
CA GLU A 536 -7.71 -13.54 18.95
C GLU A 536 -7.74 -12.35 19.94
N LEU A 537 -6.99 -12.45 21.04
CA LEU A 537 -6.90 -11.38 22.02
C LEU A 537 -6.37 -10.08 21.40
N ARG A 538 -5.29 -10.16 20.61
CA ARG A 538 -4.71 -9.00 19.90
C ARG A 538 -5.72 -8.40 18.94
N GLN A 539 -6.41 -9.20 18.13
CA GLN A 539 -7.40 -8.72 17.17
C GLN A 539 -8.53 -7.95 17.86
N LEU A 540 -9.10 -8.51 18.93
CA LEU A 540 -10.18 -7.86 19.68
C LEU A 540 -9.70 -6.58 20.37
N ALA A 541 -8.55 -6.64 21.03
CA ALA A 541 -7.97 -5.49 21.72
C ALA A 541 -7.56 -4.39 20.73
N SER A 542 -7.00 -4.74 19.57
CA SER A 542 -6.73 -3.83 18.46
C SER A 542 -8.00 -3.35 17.76
N ALA A 543 -9.18 -3.88 18.06
CA ALA A 543 -10.44 -3.32 17.57
C ALA A 543 -11.12 -2.44 18.64
N GLY A 544 -10.49 -2.26 19.81
CA GLY A 544 -11.12 -1.60 20.96
C GLY A 544 -12.30 -2.40 21.50
N ILE A 545 -12.34 -3.73 21.31
CA ILE A 545 -13.36 -4.61 21.86
C ILE A 545 -12.86 -5.14 23.21
N PRO A 546 -13.55 -4.85 24.33
CA PRO A 546 -13.07 -5.25 25.63
C PRO A 546 -13.25 -6.75 25.86
N THR A 547 -12.26 -7.37 26.51
CA THR A 547 -12.24 -8.79 26.86
C THR A 547 -11.85 -8.98 28.32
N ILE A 548 -12.24 -10.10 28.94
CA ILE A 548 -11.70 -10.51 30.24
C ILE A 548 -10.68 -11.62 30.01
N VAL A 549 -9.52 -11.51 30.66
CA VAL A 549 -8.50 -12.57 30.66
C VAL A 549 -8.18 -12.99 32.08
N HIS A 550 -7.88 -14.28 32.23
CA HIS A 550 -7.28 -14.81 33.44
C HIS A 550 -5.78 -14.98 33.20
N GLY A 551 -4.98 -14.79 34.24
CA GLY A 551 -3.55 -15.03 34.14
C GLY A 551 -2.88 -15.15 35.49
N TRP A 552 -1.62 -15.56 35.44
CA TRP A 552 -0.77 -15.75 36.60
C TRP A 552 -0.06 -14.47 36.98
N PHE A 553 -0.82 -13.41 37.21
CA PHE A 553 -0.26 -12.15 37.71
C PHE A 553 0.09 -12.24 39.20
N THR A 554 -0.52 -13.18 39.91
CA THR A 554 -0.22 -13.60 41.29
C THR A 554 -0.13 -15.12 41.35
N SER A 555 0.32 -15.69 42.48
CA SER A 555 0.42 -17.16 42.63
C SER A 555 -0.93 -17.90 42.50
N PRO A 556 -2.05 -17.44 43.09
CA PRO A 556 -3.37 -18.04 42.85
C PRO A 556 -4.00 -17.70 41.49
N GLY A 557 -3.44 -16.75 40.75
CA GLY A 557 -4.02 -16.18 39.53
C GLY A 557 -4.78 -14.87 39.78
N HIS A 558 -5.06 -14.14 38.71
CA HIS A 558 -5.78 -12.87 38.73
C HIS A 558 -6.55 -12.67 37.42
N ILE A 559 -7.65 -11.91 37.49
CA ILE A 559 -8.60 -11.70 36.39
C ILE A 559 -8.75 -10.20 36.18
N LEU A 560 -8.60 -9.75 34.93
CA LEU A 560 -8.61 -8.33 34.57
C LEU A 560 -9.25 -8.10 33.20
N VAL A 561 -9.52 -6.83 32.88
CA VAL A 561 -10.17 -6.43 31.63
C VAL A 561 -9.17 -5.81 30.67
N VAL A 562 -9.00 -6.38 29.48
CA VAL A 562 -8.24 -5.78 28.39
C VAL A 562 -9.17 -4.84 27.61
N THR A 563 -8.70 -3.64 27.33
CA THR A 563 -9.49 -2.55 26.69
C THR A 563 -8.88 -2.04 25.39
N GLY A 564 -7.61 -2.37 25.11
CA GLY A 564 -6.93 -1.94 23.89
C GLY A 564 -5.59 -2.66 23.69
N PHE A 565 -5.11 -2.68 22.44
CA PHE A 565 -3.76 -3.11 22.08
C PHE A 565 -3.25 -2.22 20.94
N ASP A 566 -2.03 -1.70 21.06
CA ASP A 566 -1.44 -0.79 20.07
C ASP A 566 -0.29 -1.40 19.26
N GLY A 567 -0.19 -2.73 19.26
CA GLY A 567 0.92 -3.49 18.67
C GLY A 567 2.09 -3.72 19.64
N SER A 568 2.27 -2.84 20.64
CA SER A 568 3.40 -2.88 21.58
C SER A 568 3.00 -3.10 23.04
N HIS A 569 1.82 -2.60 23.44
CA HIS A 569 1.30 -2.63 24.80
C HIS A 569 -0.18 -2.97 24.81
N TYR A 570 -0.60 -3.74 25.82
CA TYR A 570 -2.00 -3.88 26.18
C TYR A 570 -2.40 -2.76 27.13
N THR A 571 -3.57 -2.15 26.89
CA THR A 571 -4.24 -1.24 27.84
C THR A 571 -5.28 -2.03 28.63
N VAL A 572 -5.18 -1.96 29.95
CA VAL A 572 -5.88 -2.85 30.87
C VAL A 572 -6.55 -2.06 32.00
N ASN A 573 -7.77 -2.44 32.33
CA ASN A 573 -8.41 -2.10 33.59
C ASN A 573 -8.19 -3.24 34.59
N ASP A 574 -7.18 -3.07 35.44
CA ASP A 574 -6.81 -4.04 36.46
C ASP A 574 -7.53 -3.71 37.77
N PRO A 575 -8.36 -4.62 38.31
CA PRO A 575 -9.18 -4.30 39.46
C PRO A 575 -8.35 -4.11 40.75
N PHE A 576 -7.12 -4.64 40.85
CA PHE A 576 -6.38 -4.71 42.12
C PHE A 576 -5.26 -3.67 42.28
N GLY A 577 -4.72 -3.15 41.17
CA GLY A 577 -3.66 -2.14 41.18
C GLY A 577 -2.77 -2.27 39.96
N VAL A 578 -1.48 -1.94 40.10
CA VAL A 578 -0.50 -2.09 39.02
C VAL A 578 0.36 -3.33 39.27
N TRP A 579 0.32 -4.29 38.35
CA TRP A 579 1.14 -5.48 38.37
C TRP A 579 2.62 -5.15 38.15
N ASN A 580 3.52 -5.85 38.85
CA ASN A 580 4.97 -5.63 38.81
C ASN A 580 5.69 -6.27 37.61
N LEU A 581 4.95 -6.71 36.58
CA LEU A 581 5.47 -7.36 35.36
C LEU A 581 6.11 -8.75 35.56
N GLN A 582 5.93 -9.38 36.72
CA GLN A 582 6.46 -10.71 37.02
C GLN A 582 5.34 -11.76 37.11
N LYS A 583 5.43 -12.84 36.31
CA LYS A 583 4.50 -13.98 36.41
C LYS A 583 4.60 -14.59 37.83
N TRP A 584 3.47 -14.85 38.45
CA TRP A 584 3.31 -15.18 39.88
C TRP A 584 3.86 -14.10 40.84
N GLY A 585 3.93 -12.86 40.38
CA GLY A 585 4.48 -11.73 41.10
C GLY A 585 3.49 -11.05 42.05
N ASN A 586 3.65 -9.74 42.16
CA ASN A 586 2.96 -8.89 43.14
C ASN A 586 2.38 -7.63 42.48
N TYR A 587 1.63 -6.88 43.28
CA TYR A 587 0.96 -5.65 42.86
C TYR A 587 1.41 -4.46 43.70
N ASP A 588 1.58 -3.32 43.03
CA ASP A 588 1.50 -2.01 43.68
C ASP A 588 0.03 -1.62 43.80
N THR A 589 -0.52 -1.86 44.99
CA THR A 589 -1.93 -1.58 45.32
C THR A 589 -2.17 -0.11 45.69
N SER A 590 -1.12 0.69 45.84
CA SER A 590 -1.22 2.15 46.09
C SER A 590 -1.61 2.92 44.83
N ARG A 591 -1.43 2.31 43.66
CA ARG A 591 -1.77 2.87 42.35
C ARG A 591 -3.09 2.31 41.84
N SER A 592 -3.82 3.13 41.09
CA SER A 592 -5.01 2.69 40.36
C SER A 592 -4.60 1.78 39.20
N GLY A 593 -5.37 0.71 39.01
CA GLY A 593 -5.24 -0.18 37.85
C GLY A 593 -6.03 0.29 36.62
N LYS A 594 -6.63 1.49 36.63
CA LYS A 594 -7.41 2.01 35.51
C LYS A 594 -6.51 2.36 34.31
N GLY A 595 -6.78 1.77 33.15
CA GLY A 595 -6.09 2.09 31.89
C GLY A 595 -4.58 1.90 31.94
N VAL A 596 -4.09 0.96 32.74
CA VAL A 596 -2.66 0.66 32.87
C VAL A 596 -2.16 0.03 31.57
N ARG A 597 -0.94 0.39 31.17
CA ARG A 597 -0.29 -0.17 30.00
C ARG A 597 0.75 -1.20 30.40
N TYR A 598 0.62 -2.42 29.89
CA TYR A 598 1.59 -3.49 30.09
C TYR A 598 2.28 -3.85 28.77
N PRO A 599 3.62 -4.00 28.76
CA PRO A 599 4.34 -4.45 27.56
C PRO A 599 3.85 -5.81 27.10
N LYS A 600 3.65 -5.95 25.78
CA LYS A 600 3.13 -7.17 25.12
C LYS A 600 3.79 -8.44 25.67
N ALA A 601 5.11 -8.55 25.59
CA ALA A 601 5.83 -9.77 25.94
C ALA A 601 5.59 -10.21 27.40
N ALA A 602 5.66 -9.26 28.36
CA ALA A 602 5.44 -9.57 29.77
C ALA A 602 3.98 -9.97 30.04
N PHE A 603 3.04 -9.23 29.46
CA PHE A 603 1.61 -9.49 29.63
C PHE A 603 1.20 -10.84 29.04
N GLU A 604 1.62 -11.13 27.82
CA GLU A 604 1.33 -12.40 27.13
C GLU A 604 1.95 -13.60 27.85
N TYR A 605 3.15 -13.43 28.43
CA TYR A 605 3.78 -14.45 29.26
C TYR A 605 2.96 -14.78 30.51
N ALA A 606 2.31 -13.78 31.12
CA ALA A 606 1.50 -13.98 32.32
C ALA A 606 0.17 -14.71 32.06
N ILE A 607 -0.40 -14.58 30.87
CA ILE A 607 -1.72 -15.14 30.50
C ILE A 607 -1.65 -16.46 29.69
N ASN A 608 -0.44 -16.98 29.45
CA ASN A 608 -0.16 -18.16 28.63
C ASN A 608 0.69 -19.15 29.44
N ASP A 609 0.30 -20.43 29.49
CA ASP A 609 0.97 -21.45 30.29
C ASP A 609 1.86 -22.39 29.49
N ASN A 610 1.41 -22.75 28.29
CA ASN A 610 2.12 -23.68 27.42
C ASN A 610 3.21 -23.00 26.56
N GLY A 611 3.23 -21.67 26.51
CA GLY A 611 4.17 -20.89 25.72
C GLY A 611 3.84 -20.82 24.23
N THR A 612 2.83 -21.54 23.75
CA THR A 612 2.35 -21.51 22.36
C THR A 612 1.23 -20.49 22.14
N GLY A 613 0.57 -20.03 23.21
CA GLY A 613 -0.36 -18.90 23.16
C GLY A 613 -1.74 -19.26 22.61
N ASP A 614 -2.14 -20.51 22.80
CA ASP A 614 -3.41 -21.13 22.40
C ASP A 614 -4.16 -21.78 23.58
N ASP A 615 -3.80 -21.39 24.81
CA ASP A 615 -4.37 -21.86 26.07
C ASP A 615 -4.94 -20.73 26.94
N LEU A 616 -5.21 -19.56 26.35
CA LEU A 616 -5.70 -18.42 27.10
C LEU A 616 -7.09 -18.71 27.67
N TRP A 617 -7.25 -18.37 28.94
CA TRP A 617 -8.55 -18.24 29.58
C TRP A 617 -9.12 -16.86 29.24
N LEU A 618 -9.89 -16.83 28.16
CA LEU A 618 -10.34 -15.63 27.47
C LEU A 618 -11.86 -15.59 27.40
N HIS A 619 -12.43 -14.43 27.71
CA HIS A 619 -13.85 -14.14 27.56
C HIS A 619 -14.04 -13.12 26.44
N THR A 620 -14.86 -13.49 25.46
CA THR A 620 -15.28 -12.62 24.36
C THR A 620 -16.79 -12.39 24.43
N PHE A 621 -17.25 -11.21 24.03
CA PHE A 621 -18.65 -10.81 24.16
C PHE A 621 -19.22 -10.51 22.76
N GLN A 622 -20.26 -11.25 22.36
CA GLN A 622 -20.84 -11.19 21.02
C GLN A 622 -22.36 -11.29 21.00
#